data_AF-A0A5J5ECH4-F1
#
_entry.id   AF-A0A5J5ECH4-F1
#
_cell.length_a   1.000
_cell.length_b   1.000
_cell.length_c   1.000
_cell.angle_alpha   90.00
_cell.angle_beta   90.00
_cell.angle_gamma   90.00
#
_symmetry.space_group_name_H-M   'P 1'
#
loop_
_entity.id
_entity.type
_entity.pdbx_description
1 polymer ?
#
loop_
_entity_poly.entity_id
_entity_poly.type
_entity_poly.pdbx_seq_one_letter_code
_entity_poly.pdbx_strand_id
1 'polypeptide(L)' 'VLPALTIDGYISAEVVEGAFTRDTFQRFILREVVPHMTAYPGKNSILVMDNCQIHKSHFLVGLLRQ' A
#
# COMPACT_ATOMS: atom_id res chain seq x y z
N VAL A 1 -5.99 12.47 -2.00
CA VAL A 1 -6.09 11.70 -0.74
C VAL A 1 -5.92 10.23 -1.06
N LEU A 2 -5.16 9.49 -0.27
CA LEU A 2 -4.92 8.06 -0.43
C LEU A 2 -5.15 7.33 0.90
N PRO A 3 -6.27 6.63 1.09
CA PRO A 3 -6.54 5.84 2.29
C PRO A 3 -6.04 4.40 2.16
N ALA A 4 -5.66 3.80 3.29
CA ALA A 4 -5.43 2.36 3.45
C ALA A 4 -6.42 1.81 4.49
N LEU A 5 -7.16 0.78 4.11
CA LEU A 5 -8.25 0.20 4.90
C LEU A 5 -8.11 -1.32 4.98
N THR A 6 -8.64 -1.89 6.05
CA THR A 6 -8.86 -3.33 6.25
C THR A 6 -10.34 -3.62 6.43
N ILE A 7 -10.71 -4.89 6.48
CA ILE A 7 -12.07 -5.31 6.86
C ILE A 7 -12.44 -4.91 8.30
N ASP A 8 -11.44 -4.70 9.16
CA ASP A 8 -11.63 -4.31 10.57
C ASP A 8 -11.51 -2.79 10.78
N GLY A 9 -11.34 -2.02 9.70
CA GLY A 9 -11.33 -0.56 9.74
C GLY A 9 -10.05 0.07 9.19
N TYR A 10 -9.80 1.30 9.65
CA TYR A 10 -8.80 2.21 9.12
C TYR A 10 -7.36 1.87 9.51
N ILE A 11 -6.42 2.02 8.58
CA ILE A 11 -4.97 1.98 8.86
C ILE A 11 -4.39 3.40 8.88
N SER A 12 -4.41 4.06 7.72
CA SER A 12 -3.77 5.37 7.51
C SER A 12 -4.37 6.08 6.29
N ALA A 13 -4.14 7.37 6.17
CA ALA A 13 -4.52 8.17 5.01
C ALA A 13 -3.54 9.33 4.84
N GLU A 14 -3.10 9.53 3.60
CA GLU A 14 -2.20 10.62 3.25
C GLU A 14 -2.93 11.62 2.32
N VAL A 15 -2.76 12.90 2.63
CA VAL A 15 -3.27 14.01 1.82
C VAL A 15 -2.06 14.78 1.30
N VAL A 16 -1.97 14.88 -0.03
CA VAL A 16 -0.94 15.65 -0.72
C VAL A 16 -1.59 16.71 -1.57
N GLU A 17 -0.90 17.83 -1.75
CA GLU A 17 -1.26 18.81 -2.77
C GLU A 17 -0.88 18.25 -4.15
N GLY A 18 -1.83 18.21 -5.08
CA GLY A 18 -1.64 17.59 -6.40
C GLY A 18 -1.87 16.07 -6.41
N ALA A 19 -1.15 15.37 -7.30
CA ALA A 19 -1.33 13.95 -7.56
C ALA A 19 -0.19 13.11 -6.97
N PHE A 20 -0.50 11.87 -6.56
CA PHE A 20 0.52 10.90 -6.20
C PHE A 20 1.34 10.51 -7.43
N THR A 21 2.66 10.48 -7.27
CA THR A 21 3.60 9.82 -8.18
C THR A 21 3.84 8.38 -7.73
N ARG A 22 4.52 7.59 -8.58
CA ARG A 22 5.00 6.25 -8.18
C ARG A 22 5.83 6.29 -6.90
N ASP A 23 6.69 7.30 -6.75
CA ASP A 23 7.59 7.40 -5.59
C ASP A 23 6.83 7.78 -4.31
N THR A 24 5.91 8.74 -4.37
CA THR A 24 5.07 9.09 -3.20
C THR A 24 4.19 7.92 -2.81
N PHE A 25 3.62 7.22 -3.80
CA PHE A 25 2.79 6.04 -3.56
C PHE A 25 3.60 4.91 -2.90
N GLN A 26 4.79 4.61 -3.42
CA GLN A 26 5.65 3.57 -2.85
C GLN A 26 6.06 3.91 -1.41
N ARG A 27 6.39 5.18 -1.13
CA ARG A 27 6.68 5.61 0.25
C ARG A 27 5.48 5.42 1.18
N PHE A 28 4.28 5.76 0.72
CA PHE A 28 3.05 5.52 1.48
C PHE A 28 2.89 4.03 1.81
N ILE A 29 2.99 3.14 0.80
CA ILE A 29 2.88 1.69 1.03
C ILE A 29 3.91 1.19 2.05
N LEU A 30 5.18 1.58 1.89
CA LEU A 30 6.26 1.13 2.78
C LEU A 30 6.11 1.59 4.22
N ARG A 31 5.64 2.83 4.43
CA ARG A 31 5.59 3.44 5.76
C ARG A 31 4.27 3.18 6.48
N GLU A 32 3.18 3.22 5.72
CA GLU A 32 1.83 3.24 6.29
C GLU A 32 1.08 1.92 6.13
N VAL A 33 1.50 1.04 5.21
CA VAL A 33 0.76 -0.22 4.92
C VAL A 33 1.56 -1.45 5.34
N VAL A 34 2.80 -1.60 4.88
CA VAL A 34 3.65 -2.78 5.15
C VAL A 34 3.79 -3.12 6.63
N PRO A 35 3.94 -2.17 7.58
CA PRO A 35 4.03 -2.48 9.00
C PRO A 35 2.80 -3.19 9.59
N HIS A 36 1.66 -3.12 8.90
CA HIS A 36 0.39 -3.73 9.31
C HIS A 36 0.06 -5.02 8.56
N MET A 37 0.91 -5.44 7.62
CA MET A 37 0.74 -6.67 6.86
C MET A 37 1.43 -7.84 7.57
N THR A 38 0.87 -9.03 7.43
CA THR A 38 1.51 -10.29 7.82
C THR A 38 1.71 -11.21 6.62
N ALA A 39 2.50 -12.27 6.76
CA ALA A 39 2.58 -13.32 5.74
C ALA A 39 1.22 -13.99 5.52
N TYR A 40 0.92 -14.38 4.28
CA TYR A 40 -0.30 -15.13 3.95
C TYR A 40 -0.25 -16.55 4.55
N PRO A 41 -1.34 -17.08 5.14
CA PRO A 41 -2.73 -16.58 5.14
C PRO A 41 -3.13 -15.76 6.38
N GLY A 42 -2.18 -15.06 7.01
CA GLY A 42 -2.43 -14.27 8.21
C GLY A 42 -3.33 -13.05 7.99
N LYS A 43 -3.64 -12.36 9.09
CA LYS A 43 -4.48 -11.15 9.07
C LYS A 43 -3.81 -10.04 8.25
N ASN A 44 -4.57 -9.36 7.39
CA ASN A 44 -4.07 -8.28 6.52
C ASN A 44 -2.93 -8.72 5.58
N SER A 45 -2.89 -9.99 5.18
CA SER A 45 -1.79 -10.51 4.34
C SER A 45 -1.93 -10.25 2.84
N ILE A 46 -3.01 -9.59 2.41
CA ILE A 46 -3.30 -9.33 0.99
C ILE A 46 -3.47 -7.84 0.79
N LEU A 47 -2.69 -7.27 -0.12
CA LEU A 47 -2.82 -5.90 -0.57
C LEU A 47 -3.65 -5.84 -1.86
N VAL A 48 -4.76 -5.10 -1.83
CA VAL A 48 -5.67 -4.91 -2.97
C VAL A 48 -5.67 -3.44 -3.39
N MET A 49 -5.49 -3.18 -4.68
CA MET A 49 -5.36 -1.84 -5.27
C MET A 49 -5.95 -1.84 -6.69
N ASP A 50 -6.35 -0.69 -7.20
CA ASP A 50 -6.73 -0.55 -8.62
C ASP A 50 -5.50 -0.62 -9.55
N ASN A 51 -5.75 -0.88 -10.84
CA ASN A 51 -4.70 -1.07 -11.85
C ASN A 51 -4.16 0.26 -12.41
N CYS A 52 -3.73 1.17 -11.53
CA CYS A 52 -3.11 2.43 -11.93
C CYS A 52 -1.65 2.27 -12.34
N GLN A 53 -1.17 3.09 -13.28
CA GLN A 53 0.22 3.05 -13.77
C GLN A 53 1.27 3.32 -12.69
N ILE A 54 0.93 4.12 -11.68
CA ILE A 54 1.84 4.43 -10.57
C ILE A 54 1.95 3.27 -9.56
N HIS A 55 1.04 2.31 -9.55
CA HIS A 55 1.07 1.13 -8.65
C HIS A 55 2.01 0.03 -9.16
N LYS A 56 2.38 0.08 -10.43
CA LYS A 56 3.28 -0.89 -11.06
C LYS A 56 4.72 -0.65 -10.61
N SER A 57 5.12 -1.30 -9.52
CA SER A 57 6.47 -1.27 -8.95
C SER A 57 7.02 -2.68 -8.76
N HIS A 58 8.07 -3.03 -9.53
CA HIS A 58 8.78 -4.30 -9.37
C HIS A 58 9.42 -4.43 -7.98
N PHE A 59 9.85 -3.32 -7.40
CA PHE A 59 10.40 -3.28 -6.06
C PHE A 59 9.36 -3.71 -5.02
N LEU A 60 8.14 -3.12 -5.05
CA LEU A 60 7.08 -3.51 -4.11
C LEU A 60 6.67 -4.97 -4.30
N VAL A 61 6.59 -5.44 -5.54
CA VAL A 61 6.27 -6.85 -5.82
C VAL A 61 7.35 -7.79 -5.26
N GLY A 62 8.64 -7.45 -5.39
CA GLY A 62 9.72 -8.25 -4.83
C GLY A 62 9.73 -8.25 -3.30
N LEU A 63 9.39 -7.11 -2.68
CA LEU A 63 9.29 -6.99 -1.23
C LEU A 63 8.14 -7.84 -0.66
N LEU A 64 6.96 -7.80 -1.28
CA LEU A 64 5.73 -8.42 -0.77
C LEU A 64 5.58 -9.92 -1.09
N ARG A 65 6.51 -10.51 -1.84
CA ARG A 65 6.47 -11.93 -2.24
C ARG A 65 7.25 -12.86 -1.30
N GLN A 66 7.82 -12.32 -0.22
CA GLN A 66 8.53 -13.08 0.81
C GLN A 66 7.53 -13.68 1.81
#